data_AF-N0B435-F1
#
_entry.id   AF-N0B435-F1
#
_cell.length_a   1.000
_cell.length_b   1.000
_cell.length_c   1.000
_cell.angle_alpha   90.00
_cell.angle_beta   90.00
_cell.angle_gamma   90.00
#
_symmetry.space_group_name_H-M   'P 1'
#
loop_
_entity.id
_entity.type
_entity.pdbx_description
1 polymer ?
#
loop_
_entity_poly.entity_id
_entity_poly.type
_entity_poly.pdbx_seq_one_letter_code
_entity_poly.pdbx_strand_id
1 'polypeptide(L)'
;MKYEFSFQKVLDVKEKEKEVAKNEFGSSKRRQMELEEKLEGLEVKKEKVYNQYNDVNRKTVWEFLEVQQELDHFNLQVKQLTHQSKQLHQEVELKHEVLIAKTKEAKVWNLWKDKSKNAFQMEQARKEQAMLDEMAVLRYSRRV
;
A
#
# COMPACT_ATOMS: atom_id res chain seq x y z
N MET A 1 -27.87 -22.66 15.62
CA MET A 1 -26.80 -21.88 16.32
C MET A 1 -26.12 -20.95 15.33
N LYS A 2 -25.79 -19.72 15.72
CA LYS A 2 -25.03 -18.78 14.88
C LYS A 2 -23.53 -18.99 15.11
N TYR A 3 -22.73 -18.99 14.04
CA TYR A 3 -21.27 -19.06 14.15
C TYR A 3 -20.70 -17.74 14.66
N GLU A 4 -19.87 -17.81 15.69
CA GLU A 4 -19.10 -16.68 16.20
C GLU A 4 -17.62 -17.06 16.22
N PHE A 5 -16.79 -16.21 15.65
CA PHE A 5 -15.35 -16.41 15.66
C PHE A 5 -14.75 -15.81 16.93
N SER A 6 -14.10 -16.64 17.75
CA SER A 6 -13.57 -16.25 19.07
C SER A 6 -12.60 -15.06 19.01
N PHE A 7 -11.90 -14.89 17.88
CA PHE A 7 -10.91 -13.83 17.68
C PHE A 7 -11.38 -12.71 16.74
N GLN A 8 -12.70 -12.52 16.56
CA GLN A 8 -13.23 -11.52 15.64
C GLN A 8 -12.70 -10.10 15.94
N LYS A 9 -12.64 -9.70 17.21
CA LYS A 9 -12.10 -8.39 17.61
C LYS A 9 -10.62 -8.22 17.22
N VAL A 10 -9.83 -9.28 17.30
CA VAL A 10 -8.40 -9.25 16.92
C VAL A 10 -8.27 -9.11 15.40
N LEU A 11 -9.09 -9.84 14.65
CA LEU A 11 -9.15 -9.71 13.19
C LEU A 11 -9.53 -8.29 12.77
N ASP A 12 -10.53 -7.68 13.41
CA ASP A 12 -10.96 -6.31 13.09
C ASP A 12 -9.84 -5.29 13.33
N VAL A 13 -9.08 -5.45 14.42
CA VAL A 13 -7.90 -4.59 14.68
C VAL A 13 -6.83 -4.80 13.61
N LYS A 14 -6.57 -6.05 13.21
CA LYS A 14 -5.58 -6.36 12.17
C LYS A 14 -5.96 -5.83 10.80
N GLU A 15 -7.25 -5.85 10.46
CA GLU A 15 -7.75 -5.22 9.24
C GLU A 15 -7.61 -3.70 9.29
N LYS A 16 -7.88 -3.07 10.43
CA LYS A 16 -7.63 -1.63 10.61
C LYS A 16 -6.15 -1.28 10.49
N GLU A 17 -5.24 -2.04 11.12
CA GLU A 17 -3.79 -1.84 11.00
C GLU A 17 -3.33 -1.89 9.53
N LYS A 18 -3.87 -2.86 8.76
CA LYS A 18 -3.59 -2.97 7.32
C LYS A 18 -4.08 -1.74 6.55
N GLU A 19 -5.29 -1.26 6.81
CA GLU A 19 -5.83 -0.08 6.11
C GLU A 19 -5.06 1.20 6.48
N VAL A 20 -4.62 1.35 7.73
CA VAL A 20 -3.73 2.45 8.15
C VAL A 20 -2.41 2.39 7.38
N ALA A 21 -1.73 1.23 7.36
CA ALA A 21 -0.49 1.06 6.62
C ALA A 21 -0.66 1.35 5.12
N LYS A 22 -1.80 0.97 4.53
CA LYS A 22 -2.14 1.24 3.13
C LYS A 22 -2.30 2.73 2.87
N ASN A 23 -2.98 3.45 3.76
CA ASN A 23 -3.15 4.89 3.65
C ASN A 23 -1.82 5.63 3.80
N GLU A 24 -0.97 5.22 4.74
CA GLU A 24 0.37 5.79 4.95
C GLU A 24 1.26 5.58 3.72
N PHE A 25 1.29 4.36 3.17
CA PHE A 25 1.98 4.05 1.93
C PHE A 25 1.46 4.90 0.76
N GLY A 26 0.14 4.96 0.58
CA GLY A 26 -0.48 5.76 -0.49
C GLY A 26 -0.25 7.26 -0.36
N SER A 27 -0.12 7.79 0.86
CA SER A 27 0.24 9.20 1.09
C SER A 27 1.70 9.48 0.72
N SER A 28 2.60 8.56 1.05
CA SER A 28 4.04 8.68 0.77
C SER A 28 4.32 8.53 -0.71
N LYS A 29 3.61 7.61 -1.39
CA LYS A 29 3.71 7.44 -2.84
C LYS A 29 3.22 8.67 -3.60
N ARG A 30 2.16 9.32 -3.14
CA ARG A 30 1.70 10.60 -3.71
C ARG A 30 2.76 11.69 -3.57
N ARG A 31 3.35 11.84 -2.39
CA ARG A 31 4.48 12.78 -2.19
C ARG A 31 5.65 12.48 -3.12
N GLN A 32 5.94 11.20 -3.38
CA GLN A 32 7.00 10.79 -4.31
C GLN A 32 6.68 11.28 -5.73
N MET A 33 5.47 11.04 -6.21
CA MET A 33 5.02 11.49 -7.54
C MET A 33 5.07 13.02 -7.67
N GLU A 34 4.59 13.76 -6.65
CA GLU A 34 4.64 15.23 -6.64
C GLU A 34 6.08 15.77 -6.71
N LEU A 35 7.04 15.05 -6.11
CA LEU A 35 8.44 15.45 -6.12
C LEU A 35 9.13 15.09 -7.43
N GLU A 36 8.78 13.96 -8.04
CA GLU A 36 9.20 13.59 -9.39
C GLU A 36 8.70 14.60 -10.43
N GLU A 37 7.43 15.01 -10.35
CA GLU A 37 6.84 16.04 -11.22
C GLU A 37 7.56 17.40 -11.07
N LYS A 38 7.93 17.77 -9.84
CA LYS A 38 8.73 19.00 -9.59
C LYS A 38 10.12 18.92 -10.20
N LEU A 39 10.77 17.76 -10.15
CA LEU A 39 12.08 17.55 -10.77
C LEU A 39 12.00 17.68 -12.29
N GLU A 40 11.03 17.00 -12.91
CA GLU A 40 10.78 17.09 -14.36
C GLU A 40 10.47 18.53 -14.77
N GLY A 41 9.62 19.23 -14.02
CA GLY A 41 9.31 20.64 -14.25
C GLY A 41 10.52 21.57 -14.15
N LEU A 42 11.49 21.26 -13.29
CA LEU A 42 12.75 22.02 -13.20
C LEU A 42 13.70 21.72 -14.36
N GLU A 43 13.79 20.47 -14.81
CA GLU A 43 14.58 20.10 -15.98
C GLU A 43 14.07 20.80 -17.25
N VAL A 44 12.74 20.82 -17.45
CA VAL A 44 12.12 21.56 -18.57
C VAL A 44 12.41 23.06 -18.49
N LYS A 45 12.36 23.66 -17.29
CA LYS A 45 12.72 25.08 -17.11
C LYS A 45 14.18 25.35 -17.44
N LYS A 46 15.08 24.49 -16.95
CA LYS A 46 16.52 24.57 -17.23
C LYS A 46 16.80 24.49 -18.73
N GLU A 47 16.15 23.57 -19.42
CA GLU A 47 16.29 23.41 -20.88
C GLU A 47 15.75 24.62 -21.64
N LYS A 48 14.63 25.20 -21.22
CA LYS A 48 14.10 26.45 -21.79
C LYS A 48 15.08 27.61 -21.66
N VAL A 49 15.65 27.83 -20.48
CA VAL A 49 16.65 28.89 -20.25
C VAL A 49 17.88 28.67 -21.13
N TYR A 50 18.34 27.41 -21.22
CA TYR A 50 19.48 27.05 -22.07
C TYR A 50 19.22 27.30 -23.57
N ASN A 51 18.02 26.94 -24.05
CA ASN A 51 17.63 27.14 -25.43
C ASN A 51 17.43 28.63 -25.77
N GLN A 52 16.78 29.39 -24.87
CA GLN A 52 16.64 30.84 -25.01
C GLN A 52 18.00 31.53 -25.07
N TYR A 53 18.95 31.09 -24.25
CA TYR A 53 20.32 31.59 -24.31
C TYR A 53 20.95 31.27 -25.66
N ASN A 54 20.86 30.03 -26.16
CA ASN A 54 21.50 29.61 -27.42
C ASN A 54 20.95 30.27 -28.68
N ASP A 55 19.70 30.74 -28.67
CA ASP A 55 19.05 31.36 -29.84
C ASP A 55 19.55 32.80 -30.14
N VAL A 56 20.30 33.41 -29.23
CA VAL A 56 20.81 34.79 -29.37
C VAL A 56 22.20 34.81 -30.03
N ASN A 57 22.30 35.41 -31.23
CA ASN A 57 23.51 35.44 -32.07
C ASN A 57 24.65 36.36 -31.57
N ARG A 58 24.37 37.35 -30.72
CA ARG A 58 25.39 38.23 -30.12
C ARG A 58 25.11 38.36 -28.64
N LYS A 59 26.10 37.97 -27.81
CA LYS A 59 25.95 37.90 -26.36
C LYS A 59 27.02 38.74 -25.69
N THR A 60 26.62 39.47 -24.66
CA THR A 60 27.50 40.23 -23.79
C THR A 60 28.04 39.29 -22.70
N VAL A 61 29.25 39.56 -22.21
CA VAL A 61 29.85 38.80 -21.10
C VAL A 61 28.94 38.78 -19.86
N TRP A 62 28.16 39.84 -19.66
CA TRP A 62 27.21 39.96 -18.55
C TRP A 62 26.01 38.99 -18.69
N GLU A 63 25.44 38.85 -19.89
CA GLU A 63 24.33 37.91 -20.16
C GLU A 63 24.77 36.45 -19.99
N PHE A 64 26.01 36.14 -20.34
CA PHE A 64 26.60 34.82 -20.07
C PHE A 64 26.72 34.54 -18.56
N LEU A 65 27.19 35.53 -17.79
CA LEU A 65 27.34 35.39 -16.34
C LEU A 65 25.99 35.20 -15.63
N GLU A 66 24.97 35.94 -16.07
CA GLU A 66 23.60 35.84 -15.55
C GLU A 66 23.02 34.43 -15.78
N VAL A 67 23.09 33.92 -17.01
CA VAL A 67 22.61 32.57 -17.33
C VAL A 67 23.40 31.49 -16.56
N GLN A 68 24.70 31.69 -16.35
CA GLN A 68 25.49 30.76 -15.57
C GLN A 68 25.08 30.74 -14.10
N GLN A 69 24.79 31.90 -13.50
CA GLN A 69 24.26 31.99 -12.13
C GLN A 69 22.89 31.33 -12.00
N GLU A 70 22.00 31.52 -12.97
CA GLU A 70 20.70 30.84 -13.00
C GLU A 70 20.85 29.32 -13.12
N LEU A 71 21.73 28.84 -14.01
CA LEU A 71 22.02 27.42 -14.17
C LEU A 71 22.60 26.80 -12.89
N ASP A 72 23.49 27.51 -12.20
CA ASP A 72 24.03 27.05 -10.92
C ASP A 72 22.95 26.98 -9.84
N HIS A 73 22.01 27.93 -9.83
CA HIS A 73 20.85 27.88 -8.96
C HIS A 73 19.96 26.66 -9.26
N PHE A 74 19.64 26.41 -10.53
CA PHE A 74 18.89 25.22 -10.94
C PHE A 74 19.61 23.93 -10.56
N ASN A 75 20.93 23.86 -10.78
CA ASN A 75 21.73 22.69 -10.41
C ASN A 75 21.71 22.43 -8.91
N LEU A 76 21.75 23.48 -8.08
CA LEU A 76 21.63 23.35 -6.63
C LEU A 76 20.24 22.84 -6.23
N GLN A 77 19.18 23.41 -6.81
CA GLN A 77 17.81 22.95 -6.54
C GLN A 77 17.58 21.50 -6.95
N VAL A 78 18.06 21.10 -8.13
CA VAL A 78 18.00 19.71 -8.60
C VAL A 78 18.72 18.80 -7.62
N LYS A 79 19.96 19.12 -7.21
CA LYS A 79 20.70 18.32 -6.22
C LYS A 79 19.93 18.16 -4.90
N GLN A 80 19.31 19.23 -4.40
CA GLN A 80 18.51 19.20 -3.18
C GLN A 80 17.28 18.30 -3.33
N LEU A 81 16.53 18.45 -4.43
CA LEU A 81 15.34 17.65 -4.71
C LEU A 81 15.68 16.18 -4.99
N THR A 82 16.79 15.88 -5.67
CA THR A 82 17.25 14.50 -5.87
C THR A 82 17.60 13.84 -4.53
N HIS A 83 18.22 14.59 -3.60
CA HIS A 83 18.49 14.08 -2.26
C HIS A 83 17.19 13.78 -1.49
N GLN A 84 16.22 14.70 -1.54
CA GLN A 84 14.89 14.51 -0.95
C GLN A 84 14.15 13.32 -1.59
N SER A 85 14.24 13.16 -2.91
CA SER A 85 13.69 12.02 -3.65
C SER A 85 14.24 10.70 -3.14
N LYS A 86 15.56 10.62 -2.95
CA LYS A 86 16.21 9.42 -2.42
C LYS A 86 15.75 9.08 -1.01
N GLN A 87 15.63 10.07 -0.13
CA GLN A 87 15.13 9.87 1.22
C GLN A 87 13.67 9.41 1.22
N LEU A 88 12.83 10.05 0.42
CA LEU A 88 11.43 9.70 0.30
C LEU A 88 11.22 8.33 -0.32
N HIS A 89 12.06 7.93 -1.28
CA HIS A 89 12.04 6.60 -1.85
C HIS A 89 12.34 5.54 -0.77
N GLN A 90 13.35 5.75 0.08
CA GLN A 90 13.64 4.86 1.21
C GLN A 90 12.46 4.79 2.19
N GLU A 91 11.81 5.91 2.48
CA GLU A 91 10.61 5.95 3.32
C GLU A 91 9.44 5.15 2.71
N VAL A 92 9.23 5.27 1.39
CA VAL A 92 8.19 4.54 0.67
C VAL A 92 8.46 3.03 0.70
N GLU A 93 9.70 2.60 0.49
CA GLU A 93 10.08 1.18 0.57
C GLU A 93 9.85 0.61 1.97
N LEU A 94 10.24 1.32 3.03
CA LEU A 94 9.98 0.90 4.41
C LEU A 94 8.48 0.76 4.69
N LYS A 95 7.67 1.73 4.24
CA LYS A 95 6.20 1.66 4.40
C LYS A 95 5.58 0.54 3.57
N HIS A 96 6.15 0.24 2.41
CA HIS A 96 5.73 -0.88 1.57
C HIS A 96 6.00 -2.22 2.26
N GLU A 97 7.17 -2.41 2.87
CA GLU A 97 7.49 -3.59 3.66
C GLU A 97 6.53 -3.78 4.83
N VAL A 98 6.23 -2.70 5.56
CA VAL A 98 5.24 -2.71 6.66
C VAL A 98 3.85 -3.11 6.13
N LEU A 99 3.41 -2.54 5.01
CA LEU A 99 2.12 -2.90 4.40
C LEU A 99 2.08 -4.39 3.99
N ILE A 100 3.16 -4.92 3.44
CA ILE A 100 3.27 -6.35 3.10
C ILE A 100 3.14 -7.20 4.36
N ALA A 101 3.87 -6.86 5.43
CA ALA A 101 3.81 -7.59 6.69
C ALA A 101 2.39 -7.61 7.27
N LYS A 102 1.74 -6.44 7.37
CA LYS A 102 0.36 -6.31 7.87
C LYS A 102 -0.66 -7.01 7.00
N THR A 103 -0.47 -6.99 5.70
CA THR A 103 -1.34 -7.73 4.76
C THR A 103 -1.20 -9.24 4.93
N LYS A 104 0.03 -9.75 5.14
CA LYS A 104 0.27 -11.17 5.44
C LYS A 104 -0.38 -11.58 6.76
N GLU A 105 -0.21 -10.79 7.81
CA GLU A 105 -0.87 -11.03 9.11
C GLU A 105 -2.40 -11.13 8.94
N ALA A 106 -3.04 -10.14 8.31
CA ALA A 106 -4.48 -10.14 8.09
C ALA A 106 -4.97 -11.34 7.26
N LYS A 107 -4.19 -11.79 6.27
CA LYS A 107 -4.51 -13.00 5.48
C LYS A 107 -4.47 -14.26 6.34
N VAL A 108 -3.48 -14.40 7.22
CA VAL A 108 -3.38 -15.56 8.13
C VAL A 108 -4.59 -15.60 9.05
N TRP A 109 -5.00 -14.46 9.62
CA TRP A 109 -6.18 -14.39 10.48
C TRP A 109 -7.48 -14.72 9.75
N ASN A 110 -7.64 -14.26 8.51
CA ASN A 110 -8.80 -14.63 7.69
C ASN A 110 -8.83 -16.13 7.37
N LEU A 111 -7.68 -16.73 7.02
CA LEU A 111 -7.59 -18.17 6.81
C LEU A 111 -7.96 -18.96 8.08
N TRP A 112 -7.56 -18.50 9.25
CA TRP A 112 -7.93 -19.10 10.53
C TRP A 112 -9.43 -19.01 10.80
N LYS A 113 -10.04 -17.87 10.51
CA LYS A 113 -11.49 -17.67 10.59
C LYS A 113 -12.25 -18.64 9.67
N ASP A 114 -11.76 -18.84 8.44
CA ASP A 114 -12.36 -19.77 7.49
C ASP A 114 -12.23 -21.23 7.96
N LYS A 115 -11.05 -21.63 8.45
CA LYS A 115 -10.86 -22.96 9.04
C LYS A 115 -11.78 -23.21 10.23
N SER A 116 -11.90 -22.23 11.13
CA SER A 116 -12.79 -22.31 12.28
C SER A 116 -14.26 -22.40 11.87
N LYS A 117 -14.66 -21.69 10.82
CA LYS A 117 -16.03 -21.76 10.27
C LYS A 117 -16.32 -23.13 9.68
N ASN A 118 -15.38 -23.68 8.92
CA ASN A 118 -15.52 -25.02 8.32
C ASN A 118 -15.63 -26.09 9.41
N ALA A 119 -14.80 -26.02 10.46
CA ALA A 119 -14.87 -26.94 11.59
C ALA A 119 -16.25 -26.89 12.29
N PHE A 120 -16.78 -25.68 12.52
CA PHE A 120 -18.11 -25.51 13.09
C PHE A 120 -19.21 -26.12 12.21
N GLN A 121 -19.15 -25.91 10.88
CA GLN A 121 -20.11 -26.48 9.94
C GLN A 121 -20.07 -28.01 9.93
N MET A 122 -18.87 -28.60 9.93
CA MET A 122 -18.69 -30.06 10.00
C MET A 122 -19.26 -30.64 11.30
N GLU A 123 -19.07 -29.95 12.42
CA GLU A 123 -19.62 -30.38 13.71
C GLU A 123 -21.16 -30.32 13.73
N GLN A 124 -21.76 -29.26 13.18
CA GLN A 124 -23.22 -29.15 13.07
C GLN A 124 -23.78 -30.26 12.18
N ALA A 125 -23.19 -30.49 11.00
CA ALA A 125 -23.60 -31.57 10.10
C ALA A 125 -23.50 -32.95 10.77
N ARG A 126 -22.45 -33.19 11.58
CA ARG A 126 -22.30 -34.44 12.33
C ARG A 126 -23.39 -34.62 13.39
N LYS A 127 -23.77 -33.55 14.10
CA LYS A 127 -24.85 -33.57 15.10
C LYS A 127 -26.21 -33.81 14.43
N GLU A 128 -26.46 -33.15 13.30
CA GLU A 128 -27.68 -33.36 12.51
C GLU A 128 -27.78 -34.81 12.00
N GLN A 129 -26.69 -35.35 11.46
CA GLN A 129 -26.65 -36.74 11.01
C GLN A 129 -26.92 -37.72 12.15
N ALA A 130 -26.28 -37.54 13.31
CA ALA A 130 -26.51 -38.39 14.48
C ALA A 130 -27.98 -38.36 14.93
N MET A 131 -28.61 -37.18 14.93
CA MET A 131 -30.03 -37.04 15.26
C MET A 131 -30.93 -37.76 14.23
N LEU A 132 -30.63 -37.66 12.94
CA LEU A 132 -31.38 -38.34 11.88
C LEU A 132 -31.26 -39.87 12.00
N ASP A 133 -30.05 -40.36 12.29
CA ASP A 133 -29.78 -41.79 12.48
C ASP A 133 -30.56 -42.33 13.70
N GLU A 134 -30.55 -41.60 14.83
CA GLU A 134 -31.36 -41.96 16.01
C GLU A 134 -32.86 -42.00 15.69
N MET A 135 -33.38 -41.00 14.95
CA MET A 135 -34.77 -40.99 14.51
C MET A 135 -35.11 -42.17 13.60
N ALA A 136 -34.19 -42.58 12.72
CA ALA A 136 -34.37 -43.73 11.84
C ALA A 136 -34.44 -45.04 12.64
N VAL A 137 -33.54 -45.24 13.61
CA VAL A 137 -33.54 -46.40 14.51
C VAL A 137 -34.83 -46.48 15.33
N LEU A 138 -35.28 -45.36 15.90
CA LEU A 138 -36.54 -45.30 16.67
C LEU A 138 -37.77 -45.60 15.79
N ARG A 139 -37.78 -45.17 14.52
CA ARG A 139 -38.87 -45.49 13.59
C ARG A 139 -38.87 -46.95 13.17
N TYR A 140 -37.69 -47.51 12.91
CA TYR A 140 -37.55 -48.92 12.52
C TYR A 140 -37.97 -49.84 13.67
N SER A 141 -37.50 -49.58 14.89
CA SER A 141 -37.84 -50.36 16.09
C SER A 141 -39.33 -50.33 16.47
N ARG A 142 -40.08 -49.29 16.08
CA ARG A 142 -41.55 -49.21 16.29
C ARG A 142 -42.38 -49.95 15.24
N ARG A 143 -41.76 -50.39 14.14
CA ARG A 143 -42.44 -51.04 13.00
C ARG A 143 -42.36 -52.57 13.05
N VAL A 144 -41.49 -53.10 13.92
CA VAL A 144 -41.38 -54.51 14.32
C VAL A 144 -42.24 -54.73 15.55
#